data_AF-A0A7Y0A6Y6-F1
#
_entry.id   AF-A0A7Y0A6Y6-F1
#
_cell.length_a   1.000
_cell.length_b   1.000
_cell.length_c   1.000
_cell.angle_alpha   90.00
_cell.angle_beta   90.00
_cell.angle_gamma   90.00
#
_symmetry.space_group_name_H-M   'P 1'
#
loop_
_entity.id
_entity.type
_entity.pdbx_description
1 polymer ?
#
loop_
_entity_poly.entity_id
_entity_poly.type
_entity_poly.pdbx_seq_one_letter_code
_entity_poly.pdbx_strand_id
1 'polypeptide(L)'
;MQKFYFDKDGLTGINAEISDFNGDGFKDLMYQSGIAGRGGNTIRKLFIYDPKSKEFIYIKNSDHYPNLSYNSDLKCINSLILTGSTITSFLKIKSDSLDEFARVDVSDTIVVEEKDSSGKFRVIEKRKFTGNDDDFYKTFRRYKPLEY
;
A
#
# COMPACT_ATOMS: atom_id res chain seq x y z
N MET A 1 3.43 -23.91 -16.64
CA MET A 1 2.39 -23.65 -15.62
C MET A 1 3.08 -23.16 -14.38
N GLN A 2 2.95 -21.87 -14.09
CA GLN A 2 3.52 -21.22 -12.91
C GLN A 2 2.83 -21.75 -11.64
N LYS A 3 3.61 -21.95 -10.57
CA LYS A 3 3.10 -22.38 -9.26
C LYS A 3 3.77 -21.56 -8.16
N PHE A 4 2.99 -21.16 -7.18
CA PHE A 4 3.48 -20.46 -5.99
C PHE A 4 3.09 -21.22 -4.73
N TYR A 5 3.99 -21.25 -3.75
CA TYR A 5 3.78 -21.88 -2.45
C TYR A 5 4.23 -20.90 -1.37
N PHE A 6 3.35 -20.63 -0.41
CA PHE A 6 3.61 -19.71 0.69
C PHE A 6 3.00 -20.26 1.97
N ASP A 7 3.72 -20.06 3.08
CA ASP A 7 3.18 -20.33 4.40
C ASP A 7 2.09 -19.32 4.76
N LYS A 8 1.14 -19.77 5.59
CA LYS A 8 0.06 -18.96 6.15
C LYS A 8 0.20 -18.91 7.66
N ASP A 9 -0.24 -17.80 8.26
CA ASP A 9 -0.20 -17.59 9.71
C ASP A 9 -1.00 -18.60 10.56
N GLY A 10 -1.87 -19.41 9.96
CA GLY A 10 -2.75 -20.35 10.67
C GLY A 10 -3.84 -19.70 11.52
N LEU A 11 -4.01 -18.38 11.43
CA LEU A 11 -4.94 -17.60 12.26
C LEU A 11 -6.05 -16.98 11.42
N THR A 12 -5.72 -16.36 10.29
CA THR A 12 -6.71 -15.68 9.44
C THR A 12 -7.06 -16.47 8.19
N GLY A 13 -8.25 -16.22 7.67
CA GLY A 13 -8.62 -16.63 6.31
C GLY A 13 -7.75 -15.97 5.24
N ILE A 14 -7.87 -16.48 4.01
CA ILE A 14 -7.15 -15.96 2.83
C ILE A 14 -7.70 -14.59 2.39
N ASN A 15 -9.00 -14.34 2.57
CA ASN A 15 -9.68 -13.09 2.19
C ASN A 15 -9.20 -12.58 0.81
N ALA A 16 -9.28 -13.45 -0.20
CA ALA A 16 -8.80 -13.15 -1.54
C ALA A 16 -9.64 -12.06 -2.21
N GLU A 17 -8.97 -11.16 -2.90
CA GLU A 17 -9.56 -10.08 -3.67
C GLU A 17 -9.10 -10.18 -5.13
N ILE A 18 -10.06 -10.03 -6.04
CA ILE A 18 -9.83 -10.01 -7.48
C ILE A 18 -10.29 -8.66 -7.99
N SER A 19 -9.35 -7.80 -8.35
CA SER A 19 -9.60 -6.44 -8.81
C SER A 19 -8.52 -6.01 -9.78
N ASP A 20 -8.67 -4.84 -10.40
CA ASP A 20 -7.59 -4.21 -11.15
C ASP A 20 -6.76 -3.36 -10.17
N PHE A 21 -5.53 -3.80 -9.86
CA PHE A 21 -4.65 -3.17 -8.88
C PHE A 21 -3.54 -2.33 -9.53
N ASN A 22 -3.47 -2.26 -10.87
CA ASN A 22 -2.47 -1.47 -11.59
C ASN A 22 -3.08 -0.51 -12.65
N GLY A 23 -4.40 -0.59 -12.87
CA GLY A 23 -5.15 0.23 -13.81
C GLY A 23 -5.01 -0.18 -15.28
N ASP A 24 -4.59 -1.42 -15.58
CA ASP A 24 -4.38 -1.90 -16.95
C ASP A 24 -5.62 -2.55 -17.59
N GLY A 25 -6.72 -2.66 -16.84
CA GLY A 25 -7.99 -3.25 -17.27
C GLY A 25 -8.08 -4.77 -17.11
N PHE A 26 -7.02 -5.45 -16.68
CA PHE A 26 -7.04 -6.87 -16.32
C PHE A 26 -7.27 -7.07 -14.82
N LYS A 27 -7.72 -8.28 -14.47
CA LYS A 27 -7.93 -8.64 -13.07
C LYS A 27 -6.67 -9.26 -12.50
N ASP A 28 -6.21 -8.64 -11.42
CA ASP A 28 -5.13 -9.05 -10.56
C ASP A 28 -5.66 -9.85 -9.37
N LEU A 29 -4.75 -10.42 -8.58
CA LEU A 29 -5.06 -11.18 -7.37
C LEU A 29 -4.31 -10.59 -6.18
N MET A 30 -5.02 -10.33 -5.09
CA MET A 30 -4.43 -10.02 -3.80
C MET A 30 -5.02 -10.96 -2.76
N TYR A 31 -4.23 -11.40 -1.79
CA TYR A 31 -4.76 -12.16 -0.66
C TYR A 31 -4.05 -11.84 0.65
N GLN A 32 -4.76 -12.00 1.75
CA GLN A 32 -4.23 -11.85 3.10
C GLN A 32 -3.38 -13.06 3.47
N SER A 33 -2.08 -12.85 3.66
CA SER A 33 -1.14 -13.87 4.14
C SER A 33 -0.98 -13.85 5.65
N GLY A 34 -1.23 -12.71 6.30
CA GLY A 34 -1.09 -12.61 7.75
C GLY A 34 -1.68 -11.34 8.36
N ILE A 35 -1.44 -11.16 9.65
CA ILE A 35 -1.72 -9.92 10.38
C ILE A 35 -0.51 -9.51 11.23
N ALA A 36 -0.38 -8.22 11.46
CA ALA A 36 0.60 -7.61 12.36
C ALA A 36 -0.06 -6.44 13.12
N GLY A 37 0.70 -5.76 13.99
CA GLY A 37 0.22 -4.55 14.66
C GLY A 37 -1.07 -4.77 15.46
N ARG A 38 -1.12 -5.86 16.26
CA ARG A 38 -2.31 -6.26 17.04
C ARG A 38 -3.58 -6.48 16.19
N GLY A 39 -3.41 -6.84 14.92
CA GLY A 39 -4.51 -7.11 14.00
C GLY A 39 -4.92 -5.94 13.11
N GLY A 40 -4.39 -4.73 13.36
CA GLY A 40 -4.69 -3.55 12.53
C GLY A 40 -3.97 -3.54 11.17
N ASN A 41 -2.89 -4.29 11.03
CA ASN A 41 -2.12 -4.37 9.80
C ASN A 41 -2.35 -5.71 9.12
N THR A 42 -3.12 -5.72 8.04
CA THR A 42 -3.32 -6.89 7.20
C THR A 42 -2.14 -7.04 6.25
N ILE A 43 -1.38 -8.13 6.38
CA ILE A 43 -0.25 -8.45 5.51
C ILE A 43 -0.79 -9.17 4.27
N ARG A 44 -0.44 -8.68 3.08
CA ARG A 44 -1.01 -9.15 1.82
C ARG A 44 0.06 -9.54 0.81
N LYS A 45 -0.24 -10.57 0.03
CA LYS A 45 0.51 -10.93 -1.19
C LYS A 45 -0.26 -10.44 -2.42
N LEU A 46 0.43 -9.68 -3.28
CA LEU A 46 -0.13 -9.08 -4.50
C LEU A 46 0.47 -9.75 -5.73
N PHE A 47 -0.39 -10.10 -6.69
CA PHE A 47 -0.06 -10.73 -7.96
C PHE A 47 -0.70 -9.91 -9.08
N ILE A 48 0.13 -9.39 -9.98
CA ILE A 48 -0.31 -8.61 -11.12
C ILE A 48 -0.35 -9.49 -12.36
N TYR A 49 -1.47 -9.52 -13.07
CA TYR A 49 -1.58 -10.29 -14.29
C TYR A 49 -0.84 -9.58 -15.43
N ASP A 50 0.08 -10.28 -16.09
CA ASP A 50 0.72 -9.76 -17.31
C ASP A 50 0.07 -10.40 -18.55
N PRO A 51 -0.71 -9.63 -19.35
CA PRO A 51 -1.37 -10.16 -20.53
C PRO A 51 -0.40 -10.61 -21.64
N LYS A 52 0.86 -10.15 -21.61
CA LYS A 52 1.87 -10.54 -22.62
C LYS A 52 2.38 -11.95 -22.36
N SER A 53 2.82 -12.24 -21.14
CA SER A 53 3.26 -13.58 -20.75
C SER A 53 2.10 -14.52 -20.43
N LYS A 54 0.90 -13.99 -20.15
CA LYS A 54 -0.27 -14.72 -19.63
C LYS A 54 0.02 -15.39 -18.29
N GLU A 55 0.85 -14.76 -17.47
CA GLU A 55 1.25 -15.23 -16.14
C GLU A 55 1.04 -14.13 -15.09
N PHE A 56 1.08 -14.51 -13.81
CA PHE A 56 1.06 -13.57 -12.71
C PHE A 56 2.48 -13.19 -12.30
N ILE A 57 2.71 -11.90 -12.07
CA ILE A 57 3.92 -11.35 -11.46
C ILE A 57 3.63 -11.20 -9.97
N TYR A 58 4.30 -12.02 -9.15
CA TYR A 58 4.27 -11.83 -7.70
C TYR A 58 5.08 -10.58 -7.31
N ILE A 59 4.43 -9.65 -6.61
CA ILE A 59 5.06 -8.46 -6.06
C ILE A 59 5.76 -8.83 -4.75
N LYS A 60 7.07 -9.06 -4.84
CA LYS A 60 7.87 -9.76 -3.83
C LYS A 60 7.90 -9.08 -2.45
N ASN A 61 7.79 -7.76 -2.42
CA ASN A 61 7.83 -6.96 -1.19
C ASN A 61 6.45 -6.42 -0.79
N SER A 62 5.34 -6.98 -1.33
CA SER A 62 4.00 -6.51 -0.97
C SER A 62 3.67 -6.71 0.51
N ASP A 63 4.29 -7.69 1.16
CA ASP A 63 4.12 -7.97 2.59
C ASP A 63 4.85 -6.98 3.52
N HIS A 64 5.72 -6.13 2.97
CA HIS A 64 6.32 -5.01 3.74
C HIS A 64 5.33 -3.85 3.92
N TYR A 65 4.23 -3.84 3.18
CA TYR A 65 3.26 -2.75 3.13
C TYR A 65 1.87 -3.27 3.49
N PRO A 66 1.39 -3.07 4.73
CA PRO A 66 0.08 -3.58 5.14
C PRO A 66 -1.07 -2.83 4.48
N ASN A 67 -2.25 -3.44 4.51
CA ASN A 67 -3.52 -2.81 4.12
C ASN A 67 -3.44 -2.16 2.71
N LEU A 68 -2.91 -2.91 1.74
CA LEU A 68 -2.79 -2.44 0.37
C LEU A 68 -4.14 -2.16 -0.28
N SER A 69 -4.23 -1.08 -1.03
CA SER A 69 -5.38 -0.73 -1.86
C SER A 69 -4.94 -0.02 -3.15
N TYR A 70 -5.74 -0.11 -4.21
CA TYR A 70 -5.48 0.66 -5.43
C TYR A 70 -6.04 2.07 -5.31
N ASN A 71 -5.21 3.05 -5.67
CA ASN A 71 -5.55 4.46 -5.72
C ASN A 71 -5.66 4.90 -7.19
N SER A 72 -6.90 5.04 -7.67
CA SER A 72 -7.20 5.46 -9.05
C SER A 72 -6.82 6.91 -9.34
N ASP A 73 -6.83 7.78 -8.33
CA ASP A 73 -6.58 9.21 -8.47
C ASP A 73 -5.14 9.51 -8.86
N LEU A 74 -4.21 8.72 -8.31
CA LEU A 74 -2.78 8.80 -8.58
C LEU A 74 -2.24 7.62 -9.40
N LYS A 75 -3.09 6.65 -9.74
CA LYS A 75 -2.74 5.41 -10.43
C LYS A 75 -1.57 4.69 -9.75
N CYS A 76 -1.72 4.46 -8.46
CA CYS A 76 -0.69 3.86 -7.61
C CYS A 76 -1.31 2.92 -6.57
N ILE A 77 -0.48 2.19 -5.84
CA ILE A 77 -0.90 1.42 -4.67
C ILE A 77 -0.76 2.32 -3.44
N ASN A 78 -1.79 2.35 -2.61
CA ASN A 78 -1.71 2.89 -1.26
C ASN A 78 -1.42 1.76 -0.26
N SER A 79 -0.77 2.10 0.85
CA SER A 79 -0.66 1.26 2.05
C SER A 79 -1.00 2.09 3.27
N LEU A 80 -1.99 1.65 4.06
CA LEU A 80 -2.28 2.22 5.37
C LEU A 80 -1.55 1.44 6.46
N ILE A 81 -0.59 2.07 7.12
CA ILE A 81 0.22 1.45 8.15
C ILE A 81 -0.22 1.98 9.51
N LEU A 82 -0.70 1.08 10.36
CA LEU A 82 -1.11 1.40 11.72
C LEU A 82 0.04 1.10 12.69
N THR A 83 0.51 2.13 13.38
CA THR A 83 1.57 2.05 14.38
C THR A 83 1.18 2.91 15.60
N GLY A 84 2.14 3.56 16.28
CA GLY A 84 1.84 4.68 17.17
C GLY A 84 1.37 5.94 16.42
N SER A 85 1.51 5.96 15.09
CA SER A 85 0.95 6.92 14.14
C SER A 85 0.17 6.18 13.03
N THR A 86 -0.46 6.92 12.12
CA THR A 86 -0.96 6.35 10.86
C THR A 86 -0.15 6.87 9.68
N ILE A 87 0.27 5.95 8.82
CA ILE A 87 1.05 6.31 7.62
C ILE A 87 0.26 5.88 6.40
N THR A 88 -0.02 6.82 5.49
CA THR A 88 -0.40 6.49 4.12
C THR A 88 0.83 6.54 3.23
N SER A 89 1.28 5.39 2.74
CA SER A 89 2.38 5.29 1.76
C SER A 89 1.82 5.20 0.34
N PHE A 90 2.41 5.94 -0.59
CA PHE A 90 2.07 5.93 -2.02
C PHE A 90 3.16 5.20 -2.81
N LEU A 91 2.78 4.15 -3.53
CA LEU A 91 3.69 3.12 -4.04
C LEU A 91 3.45 2.89 -5.54
N LYS A 92 4.51 2.87 -6.34
CA LYS A 92 4.45 2.43 -7.74
C LYS A 92 4.89 0.98 -7.87
N ILE A 93 4.19 0.23 -8.72
CA ILE A 93 4.67 -1.08 -9.15
C ILE A 93 5.84 -0.87 -10.12
N LYS A 94 7.01 -1.42 -9.78
CA LYS A 94 8.21 -1.46 -10.62
C LYS A 94 8.63 -2.90 -10.78
N SER A 95 8.32 -3.47 -11.95
CA SER A 95 8.51 -4.89 -12.24
C SER A 95 7.82 -5.77 -11.19
N ASP A 96 8.57 -6.46 -10.34
CA ASP A 96 8.08 -7.37 -9.30
C ASP A 96 8.13 -6.78 -7.89
N SER A 97 8.14 -5.45 -7.76
CA SER A 97 8.27 -4.76 -6.48
C SER A 97 7.44 -3.48 -6.39
N LEU A 98 7.14 -3.06 -5.16
CA LEU A 98 6.60 -1.75 -4.82
C LEU A 98 7.73 -0.79 -4.47
N ASP A 99 7.76 0.36 -5.14
CA ASP A 99 8.63 1.49 -4.83
C ASP A 99 7.80 2.66 -4.31
N GLU A 100 7.95 2.93 -3.02
CA GLU A 100 7.31 4.06 -2.36
C GLU A 100 7.88 5.37 -2.89
N PHE A 101 7.05 6.35 -3.24
CA PHE A 101 7.52 7.64 -3.76
C PHE A 101 7.07 8.83 -2.93
N ALA A 102 6.02 8.67 -2.12
CA ALA A 102 5.54 9.68 -1.17
C ALA A 102 4.89 9.00 0.04
N ARG A 103 4.81 9.72 1.15
CA ARG A 103 4.07 9.30 2.34
C ARG A 103 3.50 10.46 3.13
N VAL A 104 2.43 10.18 3.86
CA VAL A 104 1.83 11.07 4.84
C VAL A 104 1.80 10.34 6.18
N ASP A 105 2.54 10.85 7.17
CA ASP A 105 2.57 10.34 8.54
C ASP A 105 1.75 11.28 9.44
N VAL A 106 0.76 10.73 10.13
CA VAL A 106 -0.15 11.45 11.02
C VAL A 106 0.01 10.94 12.45
N SER A 107 0.47 11.85 13.29
CA SER A 107 0.55 11.71 14.74
C SER A 107 -0.10 12.94 15.40
N ASP A 108 0.59 13.62 16.32
CA ASP A 108 0.25 14.98 16.75
C ASP A 108 0.47 16.03 15.63
N THR A 109 1.23 15.63 14.61
CA THR A 109 1.58 16.39 13.43
C THR A 109 1.34 15.55 12.17
N ILE A 110 0.93 16.22 11.10
CA ILE A 110 0.94 15.69 9.75
C ILE A 110 2.29 16.05 9.13
N VAL A 111 3.03 15.05 8.69
CA VAL A 111 4.28 15.20 7.94
C VAL A 111 4.10 14.56 6.57
N VAL A 112 4.33 15.35 5.52
CA VAL A 112 4.28 14.88 4.14
C VAL A 112 5.70 14.81 3.60
N GLU A 113 6.08 13.64 3.11
CA GLU A 113 7.40 13.40 2.52
C GLU A 113 7.28 12.89 1.09
N GLU A 114 8.21 13.30 0.24
CA GLU A 114 8.32 12.86 -1.16
C GLU A 114 9.77 12.49 -1.47
N LYS A 115 10.00 11.41 -2.23
CA LYS A 115 11.33 11.04 -2.71
C LYS A 115 11.80 12.04 -3.76
N ASP A 116 13.01 12.56 -3.57
CA ASP A 116 13.70 13.36 -4.58
C ASP A 116 14.27 12.48 -5.71
N SER A 117 14.92 13.11 -6.69
CA SER A 117 15.55 12.42 -7.83
C SER A 117 16.70 11.48 -7.45
N SER A 118 17.25 11.60 -6.24
CA SER A 118 18.25 10.67 -5.70
C SER A 118 17.62 9.49 -4.96
N GLY A 119 16.29 9.47 -4.83
CA GLY A 119 15.54 8.45 -4.10
C GLY A 119 15.44 8.71 -2.60
N LYS A 120 15.88 9.88 -2.11
CA LYS A 120 15.83 10.25 -0.70
C LYS A 120 14.55 11.01 -0.38
N PHE A 121 13.86 10.63 0.70
CA PHE A 121 12.70 11.38 1.18
C PHE A 121 13.09 12.77 1.71
N ARG A 122 12.25 13.75 1.38
CA ARG A 122 12.30 15.11 1.92
C ARG A 122 10.92 15.52 2.40
N VAL A 123 10.87 16.22 3.53
CA VAL A 123 9.65 16.84 4.03
C VAL A 123 9.25 17.98 3.08
N ILE A 124 8.02 17.93 2.56
CA ILE A 124 7.46 18.96 1.67
C ILE A 124 6.34 19.76 2.34
N GLU A 125 5.70 19.20 3.36
CA GLU A 125 4.71 19.87 4.20
C GLU A 125 4.79 19.31 5.63
N LYS A 126 4.65 20.19 6.63
CA LYS A 126 4.51 19.80 8.04
C LYS A 126 3.52 20.73 8.71
N ARG A 127 2.50 20.18 9.37
CA ARG A 127 1.51 20.97 10.11
C ARG A 127 0.96 20.20 11.31
N LYS A 128 0.36 20.91 12.27
CA LYS A 128 -0.30 20.27 13.41
C LYS A 128 -1.51 19.46 12.95
N PHE A 129 -1.71 18.27 13.50
CA PHE A 129 -2.95 17.53 13.32
C PHE A 129 -4.04 18.14 14.21
N THR A 130 -5.18 18.48 13.62
CA THR A 130 -6.32 19.07 14.33
C THR A 130 -7.62 18.30 14.09
N GLY A 131 -7.53 17.10 13.52
CA GLY A 131 -8.67 16.21 13.29
C GLY A 131 -9.08 15.46 14.55
N ASN A 132 -10.16 14.69 14.44
CA ASN A 132 -10.60 13.77 15.48
C ASN A 132 -10.03 12.35 15.25
N ASP A 133 -10.45 11.39 16.08
CA ASP A 133 -10.02 10.00 15.96
C ASP A 133 -10.38 9.38 14.60
N ASP A 134 -11.55 9.71 14.03
CA ASP A 134 -11.93 9.21 12.71
C ASP A 134 -11.00 9.75 11.61
N ASP A 135 -10.61 11.03 11.69
CA ASP A 135 -9.67 11.64 10.77
C ASP A 135 -8.26 11.03 10.88
N PHE A 136 -7.88 10.57 12.08
CA PHE A 136 -6.58 9.96 12.33
C PHE A 136 -6.38 8.67 11.54
N TYR A 137 -7.45 7.88 11.33
CA TYR A 137 -7.38 6.59 10.63
C TYR A 137 -7.74 6.66 9.14
N LYS A 138 -8.03 7.84 8.58
CA LYS A 138 -8.32 7.97 7.15
C LYS A 138 -7.05 7.75 6.32
N THR A 139 -7.19 6.96 5.27
CA THR A 139 -6.16 6.82 4.23
C THR A 139 -6.23 8.02 3.30
N PHE A 140 -5.08 8.57 2.88
CA PHE A 140 -5.04 9.68 1.93
C PHE A 140 -5.07 9.23 0.47
N ARG A 141 -5.98 9.79 -0.34
CA ARG A 141 -6.01 9.64 -1.81
C ARG A 141 -4.98 10.53 -2.51
N ARG A 142 -4.57 11.66 -1.91
CA ARG A 142 -3.48 12.51 -2.41
C ARG A 142 -2.61 13.07 -1.28
N TYR A 143 -1.33 13.29 -1.60
CA TYR A 143 -0.36 13.93 -0.70
C TYR A 143 -0.02 15.37 -1.08
N LYS A 144 -0.33 15.78 -2.33
CA LYS A 144 -0.04 17.12 -2.86
C LYS A 144 -1.07 17.54 -3.93
N PRO A 145 -2.08 18.37 -3.62
CA PRO A 145 -2.45 18.80 -2.26
C PRO A 145 -2.90 17.61 -1.40
N LEU A 146 -2.86 17.77 -0.08
CA LEU A 146 -3.36 16.76 0.85
C LEU A 146 -4.87 16.55 0.72
N GLU A 147 -5.27 15.31 0.54
CA GLU A 147 -6.67 14.92 0.36
C GLU A 147 -6.88 13.49 0.88
N TYR A 148 -7.86 13.30 1.77
CA TYR A 148 -8.27 12.00 2.27
C TYR A 148 -8.94 11.18 1.19
#